data_AF-A0A9N8KP14-F1
#
_entry.id   AF-A0A9N8KP14-F1
#
_cell.length_a   1.000
_cell.length_b   1.000
_cell.length_c   1.000
_cell.angle_alpha   90.00
_cell.angle_beta   90.00
_cell.angle_gamma   90.00
#
_symmetry.space_group_name_H-M   'P 1'
#
loop_
_entity.id
_entity.type
_entity.pdbx_description
1 polymer ?
#
loop_
_entity_poly.entity_id
_entity_poly.type
_entity_poly.pdbx_seq_one_letter_code
_entity_poly.pdbx_strand_id
1 'polypeptide(L)' 'MIAIVSSEGEEIKLERPVRAEGSVETWLTSLLQSAQGSLHAIIRNAVAVLNDPGFNLLLFLDKMPAQVTFIYT' A
#
# COMPACT_ATOMS: atom_id res chain seq x y z
N MET A 1 -9.35 -2.68 -12.05
CA MET A 1 -8.34 -2.04 -11.16
C MET A 1 -7.30 -3.11 -10.86
N ILE A 2 -5.99 -2.81 -10.92
CA ILE A 2 -4.96 -3.80 -10.58
C ILE A 2 -4.54 -3.57 -9.13
N ALA A 3 -4.43 -4.63 -8.36
CA ALA A 3 -4.05 -4.59 -6.95
C ALA A 3 -3.12 -5.75 -6.61
N ILE A 4 -2.36 -5.57 -5.53
CA ILE A 4 -1.53 -6.60 -4.93
C ILE A 4 -2.29 -7.13 -3.72
N VAL A 5 -2.39 -8.44 -3.63
CA VAL A 5 -3.10 -9.12 -2.55
C VAL A 5 -2.10 -9.88 -1.70
N SER A 6 -2.12 -9.62 -0.40
CA SER A 6 -1.34 -10.31 0.63
C SER A 6 -1.86 -11.74 0.83
N SER A 7 -1.03 -12.63 1.40
CA SER A 7 -1.48 -13.96 1.86
C SER A 7 -2.62 -13.86 2.87
N GLU A 8 -2.67 -12.77 3.62
CA GLU A 8 -3.70 -12.49 4.63
C GLU A 8 -4.99 -11.91 4.03
N GLY A 9 -5.05 -11.74 2.70
CA GLY A 9 -6.21 -11.21 1.98
C GLY A 9 -6.29 -9.67 1.93
N GLU A 10 -5.29 -8.95 2.45
CA GLU A 10 -5.23 -7.49 2.31
C GLU A 10 -4.92 -7.07 0.87
N GLU A 11 -5.70 -6.12 0.35
CA GLU A 11 -5.57 -5.61 -1.00
C GLU A 11 -4.98 -4.19 -1.02
N ILE A 12 -3.83 -4.03 -1.67
CA ILE A 12 -3.23 -2.73 -1.97
C ILE A 12 -3.44 -2.40 -3.43
N LYS A 13 -4.18 -1.32 -3.68
CA LYS A 13 -4.39 -0.79 -5.03
C LYS A 13 -3.09 -0.21 -5.56
N LEU A 14 -2.70 -0.64 -6.75
CA LEU A 14 -1.55 -0.06 -7.45
C LEU A 14 -1.90 1.33 -7.95
N GLU A 15 -1.05 2.31 -7.68
CA GLU A 15 -1.20 3.67 -8.22
C GLU A 15 -1.09 3.71 -9.74
N ARG A 16 -0.29 2.79 -10.31
CA ARG A 16 -0.07 2.70 -11.76
C ARG A 16 -0.21 1.25 -12.21
N PRO A 17 -0.97 0.97 -13.28
CA PRO A 17 -1.01 -0.37 -13.84
C PRO A 17 0.34 -0.73 -14.45
N VAL A 18 0.82 -1.93 -14.17
CA VAL A 18 2.03 -2.48 -14.80
C VAL A 18 1.63 -3.46 -15.89
N ARG A 19 2.20 -3.28 -17.08
CA ARG A 19 1.99 -4.18 -18.21
C ARG A 19 3.06 -5.27 -18.19
N ALA A 20 2.63 -6.53 -18.35
CA ALA A 20 3.52 -7.67 -18.50
C ALA A 20 4.06 -7.73 -19.95
N GLU A 21 4.88 -6.75 -20.32
CA GLU A 21 5.50 -6.62 -21.64
C GLU A 21 7.03 -6.74 -21.52
N GLY A 22 7.65 -7.43 -22.48
CA GLY A 22 9.10 -7.65 -22.49
C GLY A 22 9.57 -8.86 -21.68
N SER A 23 10.79 -8.82 -21.17
CA SER A 23 11.34 -9.93 -20.38
C SER A 23 10.67 -10.03 -19.01
N VAL A 24 10.63 -11.25 -18.46
CA VAL A 24 9.99 -11.53 -17.18
C VAL A 24 10.56 -10.67 -16.05
N GLU A 25 11.88 -10.58 -16.00
CA GLU A 25 12.58 -9.78 -15.00
C GLU A 25 12.25 -8.28 -15.12
N THR A 26 12.07 -7.75 -16.32
CA THR A 26 11.74 -6.34 -16.53
C THR A 26 10.36 -5.99 -16.00
N TRP A 27 9.32 -6.76 -16.36
CA TRP A 27 7.98 -6.45 -15.88
C TRP A 27 7.80 -6.79 -14.40
N LEU A 28 8.48 -7.80 -13.87
CA LEU A 28 8.53 -8.07 -12.42
C LEU A 28 9.20 -6.93 -11.65
N THR A 29 10.30 -6.37 -12.17
CA THR A 29 10.96 -5.22 -11.54
C THR A 29 10.04 -4.00 -11.54
N SER A 30 9.36 -3.74 -12.66
CA SER A 30 8.38 -2.65 -12.74
C SER A 30 7.20 -2.85 -11.77
N LEU A 31 6.72 -4.09 -11.64
CA LEU A 31 5.67 -4.46 -10.69
C LEU A 31 6.13 -4.22 -9.25
N LEU A 32 7.34 -4.66 -8.89
CA LEU A 32 7.89 -4.46 -7.56
C LEU A 32 8.05 -2.97 -7.22
N GLN A 33 8.56 -2.16 -8.15
CA GLN A 33 8.70 -0.71 -7.94
C GLN A 33 7.33 -0.04 -7.76
N SER A 34 6.33 -0.43 -8.56
CA SER A 34 4.97 0.09 -8.43
C SER A 34 4.31 -0.33 -7.11
N ALA A 35 4.53 -1.57 -6.68
CA ALA A 35 4.10 -2.10 -5.39
C ALA A 35 4.67 -1.26 -4.24
N GLN A 36 5.99 -1.09 -4.22
CA GLN A 36 6.71 -0.34 -3.20
C GLN A 36 6.30 1.14 -3.17
N GLY A 37 6.07 1.75 -4.33
CA GLY A 37 5.55 3.12 -4.43
C GLY A 37 4.17 3.27 -3.78
N SER A 38 3.26 2.34 -4.11
CA SER A 38 1.89 2.33 -3.58
C SER A 38 1.88 2.09 -2.07
N LEU A 39 2.71 1.16 -1.57
CA LEU A 39 2.88 0.91 -0.13
C LEU A 39 3.44 2.14 0.59
N HIS A 40 4.49 2.76 0.06
CA HIS A 40 5.06 3.98 0.64
C HIS A 40 4.04 5.12 0.70
N ALA A 41 3.15 5.26 -0.28
CA ALA A 41 2.10 6.28 -0.26
C ALA A 41 1.09 6.03 0.88
N ILE A 42 0.67 4.78 1.08
CA ILE A 42 -0.20 4.40 2.20
C ILE A 42 0.46 4.71 3.54
N ILE A 43 1.74 4.34 3.70
CA ILE A 43 2.51 4.63 4.92
C ILE A 43 2.58 6.14 5.19
N ARG A 44 2.90 6.96 4.18
CA ARG A 44 2.93 8.42 4.35
C ARG A 44 1.57 8.99 4.74
N ASN A 45 0.50 8.49 4.14
CA ASN A 45 -0.87 8.89 4.49
C ASN A 45 -1.20 8.48 5.93
N ALA A 46 -0.79 7.29 6.36
CA ALA A 46 -0.99 6.83 7.73
C ALA A 46 -0.29 7.74 8.74
N VAL A 47 0.98 8.09 8.48
CA VAL A 47 1.74 9.02 9.32
C VAL A 47 1.11 10.41 9.33
N ALA A 48 0.60 10.90 8.19
CA ALA A 48 -0.09 12.19 8.14
C ALA A 48 -1.36 12.20 9.01
N VAL A 49 -2.17 11.14 8.96
CA VAL A 49 -3.40 11.01 9.76
C VAL A 49 -3.09 10.88 11.26
N LEU A 50 -2.01 10.18 11.63
CA LEU A 50 -1.58 10.04 13.03
C LEU A 50 -1.18 11.39 13.65
N ASN A 51 -0.67 12.32 12.85
CA ASN A 51 -0.26 13.65 13.31
C ASN A 51 -1.40 14.69 13.25
N ASP A 52 -2.61 14.30 12.83
CA ASP A 52 -3.78 15.19 12.76
C ASP A 52 -4.31 15.49 14.18
N PRO A 53 -4.55 16.76 14.56
CA PRO A 53 -5.18 17.11 15.84
C PRO A 53 -6.56 16.45 16.07
N GLY A 54 -7.27 16.10 14.99
CA GLY A 54 -8.54 15.37 15.01
C GLY A 54 -8.39 13.85 14.98
N PHE A 55 -7.21 13.31 15.27
CA PHE A 55 -6.94 11.88 15.19
C PHE A 55 -7.97 11.04 15.97
N ASN A 56 -8.48 10.00 15.29
CA ASN A 56 -9.37 9.02 15.86
C ASN A 56 -8.86 7.62 15.54
N LEU A 57 -8.44 6.89 16.58
CA LEU A 57 -7.85 5.57 16.45
C LEU A 57 -8.78 4.56 15.77
N LEU A 58 -10.07 4.55 16.11
CA LEU A 58 -11.04 3.61 15.52
C LEU A 58 -11.20 3.84 14.01
N LEU A 59 -11.33 5.11 13.59
CA LEU A 59 -11.41 5.48 12.17
C LEU A 59 -10.10 5.20 11.42
N PHE A 60 -8.97 5.31 12.11
CA PHE A 60 -7.67 4.97 11.55
C PHE A 60 -7.53 3.46 11.30
N LEU A 61 -7.90 2.64 12.29
CA LEU A 61 -7.87 1.17 12.20
C LEU A 61 -8.84 0.62 11.14
N ASP A 62 -9.97 1.29 10.91
CA ASP A 62 -10.94 0.90 9.87
C ASP A 62 -10.44 1.22 8.44
N LYS A 63 -9.58 2.24 8.29
CA LYS A 63 -9.13 2.73 6.97
C LYS A 63 -7.75 2.24 6.54
N MET A 64 -6.87 1.90 7.47
CA MET A 64 -5.50 1.49 7.16
C MET A 64 -5.43 -0.04 7.04
N PRO A 65 -4.61 -0.57 6.12
CA PRO A 65 -4.30 -2.00 6.12
C PRO A 65 -3.69 -2.37 7.48
N ALA A 66 -4.16 -3.48 8.05
CA ALA A 66 -3.71 -3.99 9.35
C ALA A 66 -2.18 -4.17 9.39
N GLN A 67 -1.56 -4.55 8.27
CA GLN A 67 -0.09 -4.65 8.17
C GLN A 67 0.63 -3.31 8.35
N VAL A 68 0.04 -2.19 7.94
CA VAL A 68 0.62 -0.85 8.14
C VAL A 68 0.44 -0.40 9.59
N THR A 69 -0.70 -0.71 10.21
CA THR A 69 -0.92 -0.45 11.62
C THR A 69 0.05 -1.22 12.51
N PHE A 70 0.31 -2.50 12.21
CA PHE A 70 1.20 -3.36 13.01
C PHE A 70 2.67 -2.89 13.02
N ILE A 71 3.16 -2.29 11.93
CA ILE A 71 4.55 -1.81 11.86
C ILE A 71 4.75 -0.48 12.63
N TYR A 72 3.68 0.28 12.85
CA TYR A 72 3.74 1.63 13.44
C TYR A 72 3.14 1.75 14.85
N THR A 73 2.53 0.69 15.39
CA THR A 73 2.08 0.61 16.80
C THR A 73 3.01 -0.25 17.64
#